data_AF-A0A7S1RZZ9-F1
#
_entry.id   AF-A0A7S1RZZ9-F1
#
_cell.length_a   1.000
_cell.length_b   1.000
_cell.length_c   1.000
_cell.angle_alpha   90.00
_cell.angle_beta   90.00
_cell.angle_gamma   90.00
#
_symmetry.space_group_name_H-M   'P 1'
#
loop_
_entity.id
_entity.type
_entity.pdbx_description
1 polymer ?
#
loop_
_entity_poly.entity_id
_entity_poly.type
_entity_poly.pdbx_seq_one_letter_code
_entity_poly.pdbx_strand_id
1 'polypeptide(L)'
;SVFSNRVSAFVLVCGRVLSEVMLFMAGLLFSMLTFSSAISALDHHNHDYDGIAMGSMSLLEITMGMYASHFEALNKEPVLLIAVIAYVLCTVIFLLNLLIAQLNCAYQCTYQDMLGYARLNR
;
A
#
# COMPACT_ATOMS: atom_id res chain seq x y z
N SER A 1 7.70 5.75 -37.89
CA SER A 1 6.66 5.64 -36.84
C SER A 1 7.08 4.82 -35.61
N VAL A 2 8.35 4.38 -35.47
CA VAL A 2 8.80 3.53 -34.34
C VAL A 2 8.82 4.25 -32.98
N PHE A 3 9.03 5.57 -32.98
CA PHE A 3 9.02 6.40 -31.76
C PHE A 3 7.62 6.51 -31.14
N SER A 4 6.58 6.65 -31.97
CA SER A 4 5.16 6.67 -31.54
C SER A 4 4.73 5.34 -30.92
N ASN A 5 5.26 4.22 -31.41
CA ASN A 5 4.95 2.89 -30.86
C ASN A 5 5.58 2.67 -29.49
N ARG A 6 6.82 3.15 -29.27
CA ARG A 6 7.49 3.05 -27.97
C ARG A 6 6.84 3.92 -26.89
N VAL A 7 6.43 5.15 -27.25
CA VAL A 7 5.74 6.05 -26.32
C VAL A 7 4.34 5.52 -25.98
N SER A 8 3.59 5.02 -26.96
CA SER A 8 2.27 4.41 -26.72
C SER A 8 2.37 3.19 -25.80
N ALA A 9 3.35 2.32 -26.03
CA ALA A 9 3.63 1.17 -25.16
C ALA A 9 3.96 1.59 -23.71
N PHE A 10 4.77 2.63 -23.53
CA PHE A 10 5.11 3.16 -22.21
C PHE A 10 3.89 3.72 -21.48
N VAL A 11 3.08 4.54 -22.16
CA VAL A 11 1.84 5.10 -21.58
C VAL A 11 0.86 4.00 -21.20
N LEU A 12 0.76 2.94 -22.01
CA LEU A 12 -0.12 1.80 -21.74
C LEU A 12 0.33 1.00 -20.51
N VAL A 13 1.64 0.79 -20.34
CA VAL A 13 2.22 0.20 -19.13
C VAL A 13 1.97 1.10 -17.92
N CYS A 14 2.22 2.41 -18.02
CA CYS A 14 1.94 3.36 -16.94
C CYS A 14 0.46 3.36 -16.55
N GLY A 15 -0.47 3.31 -17.50
CA GLY A 15 -1.90 3.26 -17.21
C GLY A 15 -2.32 1.99 -16.47
N ARG A 16 -1.77 0.84 -16.86
CA ARG A 16 -2.01 -0.44 -16.18
C ARG A 16 -1.42 -0.47 -14.78
N VAL A 17 -0.17 -0.02 -14.62
CA VAL A 17 0.51 0.08 -13.32
C VAL A 17 -0.23 1.05 -12.40
N LEU A 18 -0.72 2.18 -12.91
CA LEU A 18 -1.47 3.16 -12.13
C LEU A 18 -2.75 2.56 -11.53
N SER A 19 -3.45 1.70 -12.26
CA SER A 19 -4.65 1.01 -11.74
C SER A 19 -4.32 0.11 -10.55
N GLU A 20 -3.25 -0.68 -10.64
CA GLU A 20 -2.82 -1.56 -9.54
C GLU A 20 -2.37 -0.74 -8.32
N VAL A 21 -1.65 0.36 -8.55
CA VAL A 21 -1.23 1.29 -7.47
C VAL A 21 -2.46 1.91 -6.79
N MET A 22 -3.50 2.28 -7.53
CA MET A 22 -4.74 2.83 -6.94
C MET A 22 -5.48 1.80 -6.08
N LEU A 23 -5.52 0.53 -6.52
CA LEU A 23 -6.05 -0.59 -5.73
C LEU A 23 -5.27 -0.79 -4.43
N PHE A 24 -3.94 -0.74 -4.50
CA PHE A 24 -3.09 -0.77 -3.31
C PHE A 24 -3.36 0.41 -2.36
N MET A 25 -3.45 1.65 -2.89
CA MET A 25 -3.74 2.84 -2.09
C MET A 25 -5.10 2.73 -1.39
N ALA A 26 -6.13 2.20 -2.07
CA ALA A 26 -7.43 1.96 -1.46
C ALA A 26 -7.37 0.91 -0.35
N GLY A 27 -6.64 -0.20 -0.57
CA GLY A 27 -6.42 -1.23 0.45
C GLY A 27 -5.64 -0.72 1.66
N LEU A 28 -4.64 0.12 1.43
CA LEU A 28 -3.84 0.76 2.48
C LEU A 28 -4.71 1.72 3.32
N LEU A 29 -5.51 2.59 2.69
CA LEU A 29 -6.44 3.48 3.38
C LEU A 29 -7.49 2.68 4.20
N PHE A 30 -8.05 1.62 3.62
CA PHE A 30 -9.00 0.76 4.32
C PHE A 30 -8.37 0.08 5.54
N SER A 31 -7.16 -0.47 5.40
CA SER A 31 -6.43 -1.09 6.50
C SER A 31 -6.12 -0.06 7.60
N MET A 32 -5.68 1.14 7.23
CA MET A 32 -5.41 2.22 8.18
C MET A 32 -6.64 2.60 8.99
N LEU A 33 -7.78 2.83 8.34
CA LEU A 33 -9.01 3.17 9.04
C LEU A 33 -9.49 2.03 9.94
N THR A 34 -9.37 0.79 9.48
CA THR A 34 -9.76 -0.40 10.24
C THR A 34 -8.92 -0.53 11.51
N PHE A 35 -7.59 -0.53 11.37
CA PHE A 35 -6.69 -0.65 12.51
C PHE A 35 -6.74 0.59 13.42
N SER A 36 -6.90 1.78 12.86
CA SER A 36 -7.06 2.99 13.67
C SER A 36 -8.36 2.95 14.48
N SER A 37 -9.46 2.44 13.91
CA SER A 37 -10.71 2.28 14.65
C SER A 37 -10.62 1.21 15.73
N ALA A 38 -9.90 0.12 15.48
CA ALA A 38 -9.63 -0.93 16.46
C ALA A 38 -8.76 -0.41 17.61
N ILE A 39 -7.73 0.39 17.30
CA ILE A 39 -6.85 1.01 18.30
C ILE A 39 -7.63 2.02 19.14
N SER A 40 -8.43 2.92 18.54
CA SER A 40 -9.24 3.87 19.31
C SER A 40 -10.29 3.22 20.21
N ALA A 41 -10.70 1.97 19.94
CA ALA A 41 -11.58 1.20 20.82
C ALA A 41 -10.84 0.49 21.96
N LEU A 42 -9.50 0.45 21.90
CA LEU A 42 -8.65 -0.13 22.92
C LEU A 42 -8.44 0.88 24.04
N ASP A 43 -8.48 0.43 25.29
CA ASP A 43 -8.20 1.28 26.45
C ASP A 43 -6.68 1.51 26.55
N HIS A 44 -6.21 2.62 25.98
CA HIS A 44 -4.81 3.04 25.95
C HIS A 44 -4.68 4.50 26.41
N HIS A 45 -3.59 4.85 27.08
CA HIS A 45 -3.37 6.19 27.64
C HIS A 45 -2.47 7.07 26.74
N ASN A 46 -2.17 6.62 25.52
CA ASN A 46 -1.35 7.36 24.56
C ASN A 46 -2.16 8.38 23.76
N HIS A 47 -1.78 9.66 23.87
CA HIS A 47 -2.43 10.77 23.17
C HIS A 47 -2.27 10.72 21.64
N ASP A 48 -1.23 10.06 21.13
CA ASP A 48 -0.99 9.93 19.68
C ASP A 48 -2.06 9.07 18.98
N TYR A 49 -2.77 8.23 19.73
CA TYR A 49 -3.81 7.33 19.21
C TYR A 49 -5.21 7.74 19.69
N ASP A 50 -5.35 8.95 20.24
CA ASP A 50 -6.58 9.47 20.81
C ASP A 50 -7.56 9.86 19.68
N GLY A 51 -8.30 8.85 19.24
CA GLY A 51 -9.25 8.92 18.14
C GLY A 51 -8.69 8.49 16.78
N ILE A 52 -9.62 8.29 15.84
CA ILE A 52 -9.36 7.65 14.55
C ILE A 52 -8.48 8.54 13.65
N ALA A 53 -8.67 9.87 13.69
CA ALA A 53 -7.92 10.77 12.84
C ALA A 53 -6.42 10.80 13.20
N MET A 54 -6.10 10.96 14.49
CA MET A 54 -4.71 10.97 14.95
C MET A 54 -4.08 9.58 14.81
N GLY A 55 -4.77 8.52 15.23
CA GLY A 55 -4.29 7.15 15.08
C GLY A 55 -3.99 6.80 13.61
N SER A 56 -4.82 7.25 12.66
CA SER A 56 -4.57 7.03 11.23
C SER A 56 -3.34 7.78 10.73
N MET A 57 -3.06 8.98 11.25
CA MET A 57 -1.87 9.77 10.90
C MET A 57 -0.61 9.10 11.46
N SER A 58 -0.62 8.65 12.72
CA SER A 58 0.49 7.89 13.31
C SER A 58 0.76 6.58 12.58
N LEU A 59 -0.28 5.83 12.19
CA LEU A 59 -0.13 4.62 11.37
C LEU A 59 0.43 4.93 9.96
N LEU A 60 0.14 6.12 9.41
CA LEU A 60 0.73 6.59 8.15
C LEU A 60 2.23 6.81 8.30
N GLU A 61 2.62 7.52 9.36
CA GLU A 61 4.02 7.78 9.68
C GLU A 61 4.79 6.48 9.90
N ILE A 62 4.18 5.48 10.55
CA ILE A 62 4.75 4.14 10.71
C ILE A 62 4.95 3.48 9.34
N THR A 63 3.96 3.54 8.46
CA THR A 63 4.06 2.96 7.11
C THR A 63 5.12 3.66 6.25
N MET A 64 5.30 4.97 6.43
CA MET A 64 6.34 5.75 5.76
C MET A 64 7.73 5.63 6.45
N GLY A 65 7.82 4.96 7.59
CA GLY A 65 9.06 4.83 8.36
C GLY A 65 9.50 6.10 9.10
N MET A 66 8.59 7.04 9.33
CA MET A 66 8.87 8.37 9.91
C MET A 66 8.55 8.47 11.42
N TYR A 67 8.07 7.40 12.04
CA TYR A 67 7.61 7.34 13.44
C TYR A 67 8.76 7.22 14.49
N ALA A 68 9.87 7.93 14.31
CA ALA A 68 11.08 7.72 15.13
C ALA A 68 11.02 8.34 16.54
N SER A 69 10.28 9.44 16.75
CA SER A 69 10.31 10.20 18.02
C SER A 69 9.36 9.69 19.10
N HIS A 70 8.31 8.94 18.74
CA HIS A 70 7.23 8.52 19.66
C HIS A 70 7.27 7.02 20.02
N PHE A 71 8.35 6.32 19.64
CA PHE A 71 8.48 4.88 19.85
C PHE A 71 8.64 4.47 21.34
N GLU A 72 9.22 5.34 22.18
CA GLU A 72 9.36 5.06 23.61
C GLU A 72 8.01 5.04 24.35
N ALA A 73 7.07 5.89 23.95
CA ALA A 73 5.72 5.91 24.53
C ALA A 73 4.92 4.68 24.10
N LEU A 74 5.11 4.23 22.85
CA LEU A 74 4.50 3.02 22.31
C LEU A 74 4.96 1.74 23.05
N ASN A 75 6.25 1.65 23.42
CA ASN A 75 6.79 0.48 24.13
C ASN A 75 6.25 0.29 25.56
N LYS A 76 5.69 1.33 26.18
CA LYS A 76 5.13 1.24 27.53
C LYS A 76 3.80 0.48 27.57
N GLU A 77 3.11 0.39 26.44
CA GLU A 77 1.80 -0.26 26.32
C GLU A 77 1.87 -1.48 25.40
N PRO A 78 2.03 -2.70 25.95
CA PRO A 78 2.29 -3.90 25.15
C PRO A 78 1.14 -4.25 24.21
N VAL A 79 -0.10 -3.92 24.57
CA VAL A 79 -1.28 -4.22 23.74
C VAL A 79 -1.32 -3.34 22.48
N LEU A 80 -1.01 -2.05 22.64
CA LEU A 80 -0.91 -1.09 21.53
C LEU A 80 0.23 -1.48 20.58
N LEU A 81 1.38 -1.88 21.13
CA LEU A 81 2.51 -2.40 20.35
C LEU A 81 2.12 -3.61 19.50
N ILE A 82 1.38 -4.58 20.07
CA ILE A 82 0.92 -5.77 19.33
C ILE A 82 -0.02 -5.36 18.18
N ALA A 83 -0.93 -4.42 18.42
CA ALA A 83 -1.84 -3.93 17.38
C ALA A 83 -1.08 -3.24 16.23
N VAL A 84 -0.08 -2.42 16.55
CA VAL A 84 0.80 -1.77 15.56
C VAL A 84 1.63 -2.81 14.79
N ILE A 85 2.18 -3.83 15.46
CA ILE A 85 2.92 -4.91 14.79
C ILE A 85 1.99 -5.65 13.83
N ALA A 86 0.77 -5.99 14.26
CA ALA A 86 -0.21 -6.66 13.39
C ALA A 86 -0.56 -5.81 12.17
N TYR A 87 -0.70 -4.49 12.34
CA TYR A 87 -0.87 -3.55 11.24
C TYR A 87 0.31 -3.59 10.27
N VAL A 88 1.56 -3.50 10.76
CA VAL A 88 2.78 -3.55 9.93
C VAL A 88 2.89 -4.87 9.16
N LEU A 89 2.56 -6.01 9.78
CA LEU A 89 2.51 -7.29 9.08
C LEU A 89 1.49 -7.26 7.93
N CYS A 90 0.31 -6.68 8.17
CA CYS A 90 -0.74 -6.59 7.16
C CYS A 90 -0.36 -5.64 6.01
N THR A 91 0.21 -4.47 6.30
CA THR A 91 0.51 -3.45 5.29
C THR A 91 1.85 -3.67 4.59
N VAL A 92 2.92 -3.87 5.36
CA VAL A 92 4.28 -3.95 4.82
C VAL A 92 4.60 -5.35 4.29
N ILE A 93 4.08 -6.41 4.92
CA ILE A 93 4.33 -7.76 4.41
C ILE A 93 3.23 -8.14 3.41
N PHE A 94 1.97 -8.16 3.82
CA PHE A 94 0.94 -8.72 2.96
C PHE A 94 0.58 -7.80 1.76
N LEU A 95 0.21 -6.54 2.01
CA LEU A 95 -0.22 -5.61 0.96
C LEU A 95 0.91 -5.25 -0.03
N LEU A 96 2.15 -5.03 0.43
CA LEU A 96 3.27 -4.77 -0.49
C LEU A 96 3.63 -6.00 -1.34
N ASN A 97 3.63 -7.21 -0.77
CA ASN A 97 3.87 -8.42 -1.57
C ASN A 97 2.73 -8.66 -2.58
N LEU A 98 1.49 -8.35 -2.22
CA LEU A 98 0.38 -8.38 -3.17
C LEU A 98 0.55 -7.36 -4.30
N LEU A 99 0.99 -6.14 -4.00
CA LEU A 99 1.28 -5.14 -5.03
C LEU A 99 2.36 -5.64 -6.00
N ILE A 100 3.44 -6.25 -5.50
CA ILE A 100 4.48 -6.84 -6.35
C ILE A 100 3.89 -7.95 -7.24
N ALA A 101 3.03 -8.81 -6.68
CA ALA A 101 2.37 -9.87 -7.44
C ALA A 101 1.42 -9.30 -8.52
N GLN A 102 0.65 -8.27 -8.20
CA GLN A 102 -0.23 -7.56 -9.13
C GLN A 102 0.56 -6.92 -10.27
N LEU A 103 1.65 -6.22 -9.95
CA LEU A 103 2.52 -5.60 -10.96
C LEU A 103 3.12 -6.64 -11.90
N ASN A 104 3.58 -7.78 -11.37
CA ASN A 104 4.10 -8.88 -12.20
C ASN A 104 3.03 -9.44 -13.15
N CYS A 105 1.81 -9.66 -12.64
CA CYS A 105 0.70 -10.14 -13.46
C CYS A 105 0.29 -9.12 -14.55
N ALA A 106 0.14 -7.85 -14.18
CA ALA A 106 -0.18 -6.76 -15.11
C ALA A 106 0.89 -6.61 -16.21
N TYR A 107 2.16 -6.78 -15.84
CA TYR A 107 3.27 -6.77 -16.80
C TYR A 107 3.20 -7.96 -17.78
N GLN A 108 2.94 -9.17 -17.28
CA GLN A 108 2.78 -10.37 -18.12
C GLN A 108 1.63 -10.23 -19.12
N CYS A 109 0.46 -9.74 -18.68
CA CYS A 109 -0.67 -9.48 -19.57
C CYS A 109 -0.31 -8.47 -20.67
N THR A 110 0.34 -7.36 -20.29
CA THR A 110 0.74 -6.32 -21.25
C THR A 110 1.74 -6.86 -22.28
N TYR A 111 2.67 -7.72 -21.86
CA TYR A 111 3.61 -8.37 -22.76
C TYR A 111 2.92 -9.30 -23.76
N GLN A 112 1.94 -10.09 -23.32
CA GLN A 112 1.18 -10.96 -24.22
C GLN A 112 0.33 -10.17 -25.22
N ASP A 113 -0.31 -9.08 -24.79
CA ASP A 113 -1.06 -8.20 -25.68
C ASP A 113 -0.15 -7.61 -26.77
N MET A 114 1.05 -7.11 -26.41
CA MET A 114 2.02 -6.59 -27.36
C MET A 114 2.46 -7.63 -28.40
N LEU A 115 2.68 -8.89 -27.99
CA LEU A 115 2.99 -9.98 -28.91
C LEU A 115 1.79 -10.36 -29.80
N GLY A 116 0.57 -10.33 -29.26
CA GLY A 116 -0.67 -10.60 -29.99
C GLY A 116 -0.87 -9.60 -31.13
N TYR A 117 -0.76 -8.30 -30.85
CA TYR A 117 -0.84 -7.25 -31.88
C TYR A 117 0.27 -7.38 -32.94
N ALA A 118 1.49 -7.73 -32.54
CA ALA A 118 2.59 -7.95 -33.48
C ALA A 118 2.36 -9.15 -34.42
N ARG A 119 1.62 -10.18 -33.96
CA ARG A 119 1.23 -11.33 -34.78
C ARG A 119 0.08 -11.02 -35.73
N LEU A 120 -0.89 -10.20 -35.32
CA LEU A 120 -2.04 -9.80 -36.15
C LEU A 120 -1.66 -8.83 -37.28
N ASN A 121 -0.58 -8.06 -37.10
CA ASN A 121 -0.09 -7.13 -38.11
C ASN A 121 0.85 -7.80 -39.15
N ARG A 122 0.93 -9.13 -39.16
CA ARG A 122 1.66 -9.94 -40.14
C ARG A 122 0.68 -10.82 -40.90
#